data_AF-A0A8T5RQS2-F1
#
_entry.id   AF-A0A8T5RQS2-F1
#
_cell.length_a   1.000
_cell.length_b   1.000
_cell.length_c   1.000
_cell.angle_alpha   90.00
_cell.angle_beta   90.00
_cell.angle_gamma   90.00
#
_symmetry.space_group_name_H-M   'P 1'
#
loop_
_entity.id
_entity.type
_entity.pdbx_description
1 polymer ?
#
loop_
_entity_poly.entity_id
_entity_poly.type
_entity_poly.pdbx_seq_one_letter_code
_entity_poly.pdbx_strand_id
1 'polypeptide(L)' 'MTSIEKKKTKPKMINITINLPQIYDDNIQKLIKKKILPSRSEAIRIALREFLHNEYENLKLLGFFEESS' A
#
# COMPACT_ATOMS: atom_id res chain seq x y z
N MET A 1 -33.25 0.04 -22.42
CA MET A 1 -32.54 -0.07 -21.12
C MET A 1 -31.06 -0.28 -21.42
N THR A 2 -30.27 0.79 -21.37
CA THR A 2 -28.82 0.72 -21.63
C THR A 2 -28.07 0.59 -20.31
N SER A 3 -27.44 -0.56 -20.10
CA SER A 3 -26.55 -0.83 -18.98
C SER A 3 -25.32 0.09 -19.09
N ILE A 4 -25.21 1.06 -18.18
CA ILE A 4 -24.01 1.89 -18.05
C ILE A 4 -22.92 1.00 -17.44
N GLU A 5 -22.05 0.44 -18.28
CA GLU A 5 -20.81 -0.19 -17.83
C GLU A 5 -19.96 0.87 -17.11
N LYS A 6 -19.93 0.82 -15.77
CA LYS A 6 -18.96 1.57 -14.97
C LYS A 6 -17.56 1.09 -15.35
N LYS A 7 -16.90 1.74 -16.31
CA LYS A 7 -15.47 1.58 -16.57
C LYS A 7 -14.71 1.85 -15.27
N LYS A 8 -14.21 0.80 -14.61
CA LYS A 8 -13.28 0.92 -13.48
C LYS A 8 -12.00 1.56 -14.00
N THR A 9 -11.90 2.89 -13.90
CA THR A 9 -10.67 3.63 -14.20
C THR A 9 -9.58 3.14 -13.26
N LYS A 10 -8.43 2.73 -13.82
CA LYS A 10 -7.27 2.32 -13.01
C LYS A 10 -6.93 3.45 -12.04
N PRO A 11 -6.71 3.17 -10.75
CA PRO A 11 -6.35 4.20 -9.79
C PRO A 11 -5.04 4.87 -10.22
N LYS A 12 -4.98 6.19 -10.07
CA LYS A 12 -3.80 6.99 -10.43
C LYS A 12 -2.65 6.64 -9.50
N MET A 13 -1.49 6.30 -10.07
CA MET A 13 -0.25 6.11 -9.31
C MET A 13 0.35 7.48 -8.95
N ILE A 14 0.84 7.61 -7.72
CA ILE A 14 1.44 8.84 -7.19
C ILE A 14 2.87 8.56 -6.77
N ASN A 15 3.80 9.41 -7.21
CA ASN A 15 5.19 9.37 -6.75
C ASN A 15 5.30 10.13 -5.43
N ILE A 16 5.88 9.48 -4.42
CA ILE A 16 6.13 10.07 -3.10
C ILE A 16 7.63 10.03 -2.81
N THR A 17 8.13 11.09 -2.17
CA THR A 17 9.48 11.10 -1.60
C THR A 17 9.33 11.04 -0.09
N ILE A 18 10.00 10.08 0.54
CA ILE A 18 9.94 9.85 1.99
C ILE A 18 11.35 9.80 2.55
N ASN A 19 11.51 10.26 3.79
CA ASN A 19 12.77 10.12 4.51
C ASN A 19 12.65 8.88 5.43
N LEU A 20 13.49 7.87 5.20
CA LEU A 20 13.50 6.63 5.97
C LEU A 20 14.84 6.45 6.67
N PRO A 21 14.87 5.84 7.88
CA PRO A 21 16.13 5.43 8.48
C PRO A 21 16.91 4.48 7.56
N GLN A 22 18.23 4.70 7.47
CA GLN A 22 19.11 4.00 6.53
C GLN A 22 18.99 2.47 6.61
N ILE A 23 18.83 1.93 7.83
CA ILE A 23 18.71 0.50 8.07
C ILE A 23 17.53 -0.15 7.30
N TYR A 24 16.45 0.58 7.07
CA TYR A 24 15.32 0.06 6.30
C TYR A 24 15.65 -0.04 4.81
N ASP A 25 16.24 1.00 4.22
CA ASP A 25 16.65 0.96 2.80
C ASP A 25 17.70 -0.13 2.59
N ASP A 26 18.70 -0.24 3.48
CA ASP A 26 19.74 -1.27 3.39
C ASP A 26 19.15 -2.69 3.37
N ASN A 27 18.15 -2.95 4.20
CA ASN A 27 17.49 -4.25 4.24
C ASN A 27 16.61 -4.50 3.01
N ILE A 28 15.89 -3.48 2.52
CA ILE A 28 15.15 -3.57 1.25
C ILE A 28 16.11 -3.89 0.09
N GLN A 29 17.25 -3.20 0.01
CA GLN A 29 18.27 -3.44 -1.01
C GLN A 29 18.84 -4.86 -0.93
N LYS A 30 19.06 -5.42 0.27
CA LYS A 30 19.48 -6.82 0.43
C LYS A 30 18.43 -7.79 -0.14
N LEU A 31 17.15 -7.54 0.08
CA LEU A 31 16.06 -8.38 -0.45
C LEU A 31 15.97 -8.29 -1.98
N ILE A 32 16.17 -7.10 -2.54
CA ILE A 32 16.23 -6.90 -4.00
C ILE A 32 17.43 -7.64 -4.60
N LYS A 33 18.62 -7.54 -3.99
CA LYS A 33 19.83 -8.28 -4.43
C LYS A 33 19.62 -9.79 -4.42
N LYS A 34 18.83 -10.30 -3.47
CA LYS A 34 18.43 -11.71 -3.39
C LYS A 34 17.32 -12.10 -4.38
N LYS A 35 16.84 -11.16 -5.22
CA LYS A 35 15.73 -11.33 -6.17
C LYS A 35 14.40 -11.72 -5.51
N ILE A 36 14.24 -11.43 -4.22
CA ILE A 36 13.00 -11.66 -3.47
C ILE A 36 11.99 -10.55 -3.80
N LEU A 37 12.48 -9.32 -3.93
CA LEU A 37 11.69 -8.15 -4.29
C LEU A 37 12.18 -7.57 -5.62
N PRO A 38 11.29 -7.09 -6.49
CA PRO A 38 11.67 -6.55 -7.78
C PRO A 38 12.19 -5.10 -7.71
N SER A 39 11.82 -4.34 -6.68
CA SER A 39 12.01 -2.88 -6.65
C SER A 39 11.77 -2.32 -5.24
N ARG A 40 12.34 -1.13 -4.95
CA ARG A 40 12.05 -0.39 -3.71
C ARG A 40 10.57 -0.01 -3.61
N SER A 41 10.00 0.53 -4.69
CA SER A 41 8.57 0.91 -4.71
C SER A 41 7.67 -0.30 -4.50
N GLU A 42 8.06 -1.47 -5.00
CA GLU A 42 7.32 -2.71 -4.73
C GLU A 42 7.39 -3.11 -3.27
N ALA A 43 8.58 -3.07 -2.68
CA ALA A 43 8.80 -3.37 -1.27
C ALA A 43 7.91 -2.52 -0.38
N ILE A 44 7.90 -1.20 -0.61
CA ILE A 44 7.06 -0.26 0.13
C ILE A 44 5.57 -0.53 -0.10
N ARG A 45 5.16 -0.84 -1.34
CA ARG A 45 3.75 -1.14 -1.65
C ARG A 45 3.26 -2.40 -0.94
N ILE A 46 4.08 -3.45 -0.88
CA ILE A 46 3.75 -4.68 -0.15
C ILE A 46 3.65 -4.36 1.34
N ALA A 47 4.67 -3.70 1.91
CA ALA A 47 4.68 -3.35 3.34
C ALA A 47 3.45 -2.52 3.74
N LEU A 48 3.09 -1.50 2.96
CA LEU A 48 1.90 -0.68 3.21
C LEU A 48 0.61 -1.48 3.07
N ARG A 49 0.50 -2.36 2.07
CA ARG A 49 -0.67 -3.22 1.89
C ARG A 49 -0.89 -4.11 3.10
N GLU A 50 0.16 -4.83 3.51
CA GLU A 50 0.10 -5.74 4.66
C GLU A 50 -0.20 -4.98 5.95
N PHE A 51 0.47 -3.85 6.17
CA PHE A 51 0.21 -2.99 7.32
C PHE A 51 -1.25 -2.53 7.36
N LEU A 52 -1.76 -1.91 6.28
CA LEU A 52 -3.13 -1.43 6.23
C LEU A 52 -4.16 -2.56 6.33
N HIS A 53 -3.88 -3.74 5.76
CA HIS A 53 -4.77 -4.89 5.86
C HIS A 53 -4.85 -5.41 7.30
N ASN A 54 -3.71 -5.50 7.99
CA ASN A 54 -3.67 -5.92 9.38
C ASN A 54 -4.32 -4.89 10.31
N GLU A 55 -4.09 -3.59 10.05
CA GLU A 55 -4.71 -2.52 10.83
C GLU A 55 -6.20 -2.35 10.52
N TYR A 56 -6.69 -2.80 9.36
CA TYR A 56 -8.10 -2.67 9.00
C TYR A 56 -9.04 -3.31 10.04
N GLU A 57 -8.66 -4.45 10.59
CA GLU A 57 -9.42 -5.11 11.67
C GLU A 57 -9.42 -4.26 12.95
N ASN A 58 -8.29 -3.64 13.28
CA ASN A 58 -8.19 -2.71 14.42
C ASN A 58 -9.02 -1.44 14.19
N LEU A 59 -9.00 -0.89 12.97
CA LEU A 59 -9.73 0.32 12.59
C LEU A 59 -11.24 0.08 12.61
N LYS A 60 -11.69 -1.11 12.21
CA LYS A 60 -13.10 -1.50 12.32
C LYS A 60 -13.56 -1.55 13.78
N LEU A 61 -12.72 -2.05 14.69
CA LEU A 61 -13.00 -2.05 16.13
C LEU A 61 -13.07 -0.64 16.72
N LEU A 62 -12.29 0.29 16.15
CA LEU A 62 -12.23 1.70 16.57
C LEU A 62 -13.30 2.60 15.93
N GLY A 63 -14.24 2.04 15.15
CA GLY A 63 -15.34 2.80 14.54
C GLY A 63 -14.90 3.73 13.40
N PHE A 64 -13.70 3.56 12.84
CA PHE A 64 -13.13 4.45 11.82
C PHE A 64 -13.92 4.51 10.49
N PHE A 65 -14.81 3.54 10.27
CA PHE A 65 -15.67 3.43 9.09
C PHE A 65 -17.14 3.73 9.37
N GLU A 66 -17.49 4.08 10.62
CA GLU A 66 -18.81 4.64 10.90
C GLU A 66 -18.79 6.10 10.43
N GLU A 67 -19.26 6.34 9.20
CA GLU A 67 -19.55 7.69 8.75
C GLU A 67 -20.47 8.36 9.79
N SER A 68 -19.99 9.45 10.39
CA SER A 68 -20.82 10.38 11.15
C SER A 68 -22.03 10.75 10.29
N SER A 69 -23.20 10.29 10.74
CA SER A 69 -24.51 10.46 10.12
C SER A 69 -24.87 11.92 9.86
#